data_AF-A0A0Q4GTK4-F1
#
_entry.id   AF-A0A0Q4GTK4-F1
#
_cell.length_a   1.000
_cell.length_b   1.000
_cell.length_c   1.000
_cell.angle_alpha   90.00
_cell.angle_beta   90.00
_cell.angle_gamma   90.00
#
_symmetry.space_group_name_H-M   'P 1'
#
loop_
_entity.id
_entity.type
_entity.pdbx_description
1 polymer ?
#
loop_
_entity_poly.entity_id
_entity_poly.type
_entity_poly.pdbx_seq_one_letter_code
_entity_poly.pdbx_strand_id
1 'polypeptide(L)'
;MFNNSEFDSFKKDILKRLRPALKPLDIKNDFLEVSTSYLGVAYEVRIMGGRDLNGNYFWEVVRVINRSIIPSNLDYSISKVNNG
;
A
#
# COMPACT_ATOMS: atom_id res chain seq x y z
N MET A 1 12.81 -1.34 7.70
CA MET A 1 11.86 -2.44 7.42
C MET A 1 11.01 -2.59 8.67
N PHE A 2 9.68 -2.65 8.58
CA PHE A 2 8.83 -2.82 9.77
C PHE A 2 9.09 -4.18 10.41
N ASN A 3 9.13 -4.25 11.74
CA ASN A 3 8.82 -5.50 12.44
C ASN A 3 7.28 -5.71 12.42
N ASN A 4 6.82 -6.93 12.72
CA ASN A 4 5.39 -7.26 12.57
C ASN A 4 4.46 -6.36 13.42
N SER A 5 4.87 -5.96 14.63
CA SER A 5 4.05 -5.12 15.52
C SER A 5 3.97 -3.65 15.07
N GLU A 6 5.06 -3.08 14.56
CA GLU A 6 5.05 -1.74 13.97
C GLU A 6 4.22 -1.68 12.69
N PHE A 7 4.25 -2.75 11.89
CA PHE A 7 3.46 -2.85 10.67
C PHE A 7 1.95 -2.87 10.95
N ASP A 8 1.53 -3.64 11.96
CA ASP A 8 0.12 -3.69 12.38
C ASP A 8 -0.36 -2.36 12.95
N SER A 9 0.51 -1.66 13.68
CA SER A 9 0.22 -0.32 14.19
C SER A 9 0.05 0.68 13.05
N PHE A 10 0.95 0.66 12.07
CA PHE A 10 0.87 1.49 10.87
C PHE A 10 -0.46 1.28 10.11
N LYS A 11 -0.88 0.02 9.91
CA LYS A 11 -2.15 -0.28 9.23
C LYS A 11 -3.36 0.31 9.97
N LYS A 12 -3.40 0.17 11.30
CA LYS A 12 -4.48 0.71 12.14
C LYS A 12 -4.54 2.24 12.07
N ASP A 13 -3.38 2.90 12.15
CA ASP A 13 -3.30 4.36 12.10
C ASP A 13 -3.74 4.90 10.74
N ILE A 14 -3.33 4.24 9.66
CA ILE A 14 -3.75 4.61 8.30
C ILE A 14 -5.26 4.48 8.11
N LEU A 15 -5.87 3.37 8.55
CA LEU A 15 -7.32 3.18 8.46
C LEU A 15 -8.07 4.23 9.28
N LYS A 16 -7.59 4.53 10.49
CA LYS A 16 -8.19 5.56 11.35
C LYS A 16 -8.15 6.94 10.69
N ARG A 17 -6.99 7.31 10.13
CA ARG A 17 -6.78 8.60 9.46
C ARG A 17 -7.61 8.75 8.19
N LEU A 18 -7.75 7.68 7.41
CA LEU A 18 -8.44 7.71 6.11
C LEU A 18 -9.93 7.36 6.17
N ARG A 19 -10.45 7.04 7.35
CA ARG A 19 -11.88 6.77 7.57
C ARG A 19 -12.82 7.80 6.93
N PRO A 20 -12.56 9.12 6.96
CA PRO A 20 -13.40 10.10 6.27
C PRO A 20 -13.41 9.91 4.74
N ALA A 21 -12.26 9.59 4.14
CA ALA A 21 -12.13 9.37 2.69
C ALA A 21 -12.74 8.03 2.23
N LEU A 22 -12.84 7.05 3.14
CA LEU A 22 -13.49 5.76 2.90
C LEU A 22 -15.02 5.83 3.01
N LYS A 23 -15.56 6.80 3.77
CA LYS A 23 -17.00 6.93 4.03
C LYS A 23 -17.89 7.01 2.78
N PRO A 24 -17.53 7.74 1.70
CA PRO A 24 -18.36 7.82 0.51
C PRO A 24 -18.21 6.62 -0.44
N LEU A 25 -17.24 5.73 -0.20
CA LEU A 25 -16.92 4.62 -1.11
C LEU A 25 -17.81 3.40 -0.85
N ASP A 26 -18.15 2.68 -1.90
CA ASP A 26 -18.80 1.37 -1.79
C ASP A 26 -17.78 0.31 -1.37
N ILE A 27 -17.92 -0.18 -0.13
CA ILE A 27 -17.02 -1.18 0.45
C ILE A 27 -16.91 -2.49 -0.35
N LYS A 28 -17.86 -2.80 -1.24
CA LYS A 28 -17.83 -4.03 -2.05
C LYS A 28 -17.03 -3.90 -3.34
N ASN A 29 -17.00 -2.71 -3.92
CA ASN A 29 -16.56 -2.49 -5.29
C ASN A 29 -15.40 -1.48 -5.39
N ASP A 30 -15.33 -0.55 -4.45
CA ASP A 30 -14.36 0.52 -4.46
C ASP A 30 -13.12 0.16 -3.65
N PHE A 31 -12.04 0.88 -3.96
CA PHE A 31 -10.81 0.85 -3.21
C PHE A 31 -10.25 2.26 -3.08
N LEU A 32 -9.41 2.46 -2.07
CA LEU A 32 -8.67 3.70 -1.88
C LEU A 32 -7.17 3.41 -1.99
N GLU A 33 -6.50 4.06 -2.94
CA GLU A 33 -5.05 4.10 -3.02
C GLU A 33 -4.53 5.46 -2.60
N VAL A 34 -3.56 5.45 -1.69
CA VAL A 34 -2.93 6.68 -1.19
C VAL A 34 -1.42 6.54 -1.20
N SER A 35 -0.76 7.63 -1.58
CA SER A 35 0.65 7.84 -1.29
C SER A 35 0.76 8.59 0.04
N THR A 36 1.58 8.11 0.96
CA THR A 36 1.78 8.72 2.28
C THR A 36 3.22 8.55 2.74
N SER A 37 3.68 9.41 3.65
CA SER A 37 4.91 9.18 4.40
C SER A 37 4.61 8.67 5.81
N TYR A 38 5.44 7.78 6.34
CA TYR A 38 5.43 7.36 7.74
C TYR A 38 6.87 7.22 8.24
N LEU A 39 7.20 7.91 9.34
CA LEU A 39 8.56 7.99 9.89
C LEU A 39 9.63 8.35 8.83
N GLY A 40 9.30 9.31 7.96
CA GLY A 40 10.21 9.78 6.90
C GLY A 40 10.31 8.86 5.67
N VAL A 41 9.61 7.72 5.66
CA VAL A 41 9.62 6.78 4.53
C VAL A 41 8.33 6.91 3.72
N ALA A 42 8.46 7.02 2.39
CA ALA A 42 7.33 7.05 1.47
C ALA A 42 6.74 5.65 1.25
N TYR A 43 5.42 5.55 1.35
CA TYR A 43 4.63 4.35 1.16
C TYR A 43 3.46 4.60 0.20
N GLU A 44 3.17 3.60 -0.62
CA GLU A 44 1.88 3.45 -1.28
C GLU A 44 1.04 2.42 -0.51
N VAL A 45 -0.19 2.79 -0.18
CA VAL A 45 -1.12 1.93 0.56
C VAL A 45 -2.39 1.75 -0.25
N ARG A 46 -2.86 0.49 -0.36
CA ARG A 46 -4.19 0.17 -0.91
C ARG A 46 -5.10 -0.34 0.21
N ILE A 47 -6.29 0.23 0.27
CA ILE A 47 -7.37 -0.14 1.19
C ILE A 47 -8.54 -0.67 0.39
N MET A 48 -9.06 -1.84 0.77
CA MET A 48 -10.21 -2.50 0.12
C MET A 48 -11.17 -3.05 1.18
N GLY A 49 -12.40 -3.38 0.79
CA GLY A 49 -13.31 -4.10 1.67
C GLY A 49 -12.92 -5.57 1.82
N GLY A 50 -12.74 -6.00 3.07
CA GLY A 50 -12.69 -7.40 3.47
C GLY A 50 -14.05 -7.87 3.98
N ARG A 51 -14.24 -9.19 4.06
CA ARG A 51 -15.45 -9.81 4.61
C ARG A 51 -15.06 -10.79 5.72
N ASP A 52 -15.65 -10.63 6.90
CA ASP A 52 -15.41 -11.55 8.01
C ASP A 52 -16.15 -12.88 7.81
N LEU A 53 -15.91 -13.86 8.69
CA LEU A 53 -16.57 -15.17 8.65
C LEU A 53 -18.11 -15.08 8.81
N ASN A 54 -18.60 -13.98 9.41
CA ASN A 54 -20.04 -13.73 9.61
C ASN A 54 -20.67 -12.99 8.43
N GLY A 55 -19.87 -12.62 7.43
CA GLY A 55 -20.31 -11.92 6.24
C GLY A 55 -20.36 -10.40 6.36
N ASN A 56 -19.89 -9.80 7.46
CA ASN A 56 -19.80 -8.35 7.64
C ASN A 56 -18.61 -7.77 6.88
N TYR A 57 -18.80 -6.58 6.34
CA TYR A 57 -17.75 -5.87 5.64
C TYR A 57 -16.93 -4.98 6.58
N PHE A 58 -15.63 -4.92 6.35
CA PHE A 58 -14.71 -4.01 7.03
C PHE A 58 -13.65 -3.50 6.05
N TRP A 59 -13.11 -2.31 6.30
CA TRP A 59 -12.01 -1.78 5.51
C TRP A 59 -10.68 -2.38 5.97
N GLU A 60 -9.87 -2.85 5.03
CA GLU A 60 -8.60 -3.52 5.29
C GLU A 60 -7.48 -2.91 4.45
N VAL A 61 -6.29 -2.77 5.05
CA VAL A 61 -5.07 -2.46 4.31
C VAL A 61 -4.54 -3.74 3.68
N VAL A 62 -4.77 -3.89 2.37
CA VAL A 62 -4.40 -5.10 1.61
C VAL A 62 -3.01 -5.03 0.97
N ARG A 63 -2.47 -3.82 0.77
CA ARG A 63 -1.14 -3.62 0.17
C ARG A 63 -0.43 -2.44 0.81
N VAL A 64 0.86 -2.62 1.09
CA VAL A 64 1.79 -1.55 1.50
C VAL A 64 3.07 -1.73 0.71
N ILE A 65 3.45 -0.75 -0.10
CA ILE A 65 4.72 -0.72 -0.85
C ILE A 65 5.59 0.40 -0.31
N ASN A 66 6.81 0.08 0.11
CA ASN A 66 7.82 1.09 0.41
C ASN A 66 8.38 1.65 -0.90
N ARG A 67 8.10 2.92 -1.20
CA ARG A 67 8.55 3.61 -2.42
C ARG A 67 9.90 4.28 -2.26
N SER A 68 10.45 4.30 -1.05
CA SER A 68 11.79 4.81 -0.78
C SER A 68 12.89 3.80 -1.08
N ILE A 69 12.51 2.54 -1.29
CA ILE A 69 13.43 1.50 -1.78
C ILE A 69 13.35 1.51 -3.30
N ILE A 70 14.24 2.27 -3.93
CA ILE A 70 14.51 2.10 -5.37
C ILE A 70 15.25 0.76 -5.52
N PRO A 71 14.77 -0.19 -6.35
CA PRO A 71 15.52 -1.41 -6.63
C PRO A 71 16.87 -1.02 -7.23
N SER A 72 17.97 -1.34 -6.55
CA SER A 72 19.32 -1.01 -7.01
C SER A 72 19.78 -1.81 -8.23
N ASN A 73 18.97 -2.76 -8.72
CA ASN A 73 19.39 -3.74 -9.74
C ASN A 73 18.50 -3.71 -10.99
N LEU A 74 18.17 -2.52 -11.50
CA LEU A 74 17.91 -2.39 -12.93
C LEU A 74 19.29 -2.35 -13.62
N ASP A 75 19.93 -3.51 -13.75
CA ASP A 75 21.01 -3.71 -14.71
C ASP A 75 20.39 -3.48 -16.10
N TYR A 76 20.46 -2.24 -16.57
CA TYR A 76 20.28 -1.91 -17.98
C TYR A 76 21.44 -2.59 -18.72
N SER A 77 21.28 -3.87 -19.05
CA SER A 77 22.08 -4.51 -20.08
C SER A 77 21.67 -3.87 -21.42
N ILE A 78 22.25 -2.70 -21.68
CA ILE A 78 22.25 -2.10 -23.01
C ILE A 78 23.08 -3.07 -23.84
N SER A 79 22.39 -3.98 -24.53
CA SER A 79 23.00 -4.78 -25.57
C SER A 79 23.55 -3.79 -26.58
N LYS A 80 24.87 -3.62 -26.65
CA LYS A 80 25.52 -2.91 -27.75
C LYS A 80 25.09 -3.62 -29.03
N VAL A 81 24.17 -3.01 -29.76
CA VAL A 81 23.93 -3.35 -31.16
C VAL A 81 25.19 -2.88 -31.89
N ASN A 82 26.12 -3.82 -32.15
CA ASN A 82 27.23 -3.58 -33.06
C ASN A 82 26.63 -3.42 -34.46
N ASN A 83 26.48 -2.18 -34.91
CA ASN A 83 26.39 -1.87 -36.32
C ASN A 83 27.82 -1.59 -36.81
N GLY A 84 28.36 -2.46 -37.67
CA GLY A 84 29.62 -2.26 -38.38
C GLY A 84 30.51 -3.48 -38.38
#